data_AF-A0A0S8H7L7-F1
#
_entry.id   AF-A0A0S8H7L7-F1
#
_cell.length_a   1.000
_cell.length_b   1.000
_cell.length_c   1.000
_cell.angle_alpha   90.00
_cell.angle_beta   90.00
_cell.angle_gamma   90.00
#
_symmetry.space_group_name_H-M   'P 1'
#
loop_
_entity.id
_entity.type
_entity.pdbx_description
1 polymer ?
#
loop_
_entity_poly.entity_id
_entity_poly.type
_entity_poly.pdbx_seq_one_letter_code
_entity_poly.pdbx_strand_id
1 'polypeptide(L)'
;MAQNELSVDLLRDLRLGLRRLRRAPVFGAVVVLTLGIGIGANTAIFSLVKGILLDPLPYDEPEQLVAVYASAPGTGEEILPQSAAVHFTYEDEARLLESVGLWNRFDVTVLGLD
;
A
#
# COMPACT_ATOMS: atom_id res chain seq x y z
N MET A 1 -11.13 -23.89 -41.97
CA MET A 1 -12.61 -23.82 -41.98
C MET A 1 -13.20 -23.90 -40.56
N ALA A 2 -12.75 -24.80 -39.68
CA ALA A 2 -13.26 -24.97 -38.31
C ALA A 2 -13.09 -23.78 -37.33
N GLN A 3 -12.11 -22.88 -37.54
CA GLN A 3 -11.85 -21.76 -36.62
C GLN A 3 -12.98 -20.69 -36.66
N ASN A 4 -13.62 -20.51 -37.82
CA ASN A 4 -14.76 -19.59 -37.95
C ASN A 4 -16.00 -20.17 -37.25
N GLU A 5 -16.21 -21.48 -37.29
CA GLU A 5 -17.36 -22.14 -36.63
C GLU A 5 -17.27 -22.00 -35.11
N LEU A 6 -16.10 -22.26 -34.53
CA LEU A 6 -15.85 -22.06 -33.09
C LEU A 6 -16.12 -20.62 -32.65
N SER A 7 -15.68 -19.63 -33.44
CA SER A 7 -15.88 -18.22 -33.10
C SER A 7 -17.34 -17.77 -33.19
N VAL A 8 -18.11 -18.31 -34.14
CA VAL A 8 -19.55 -18.01 -34.30
C VAL A 8 -20.36 -18.65 -33.17
N ASP A 9 -20.01 -19.87 -32.78
CA ASP A 9 -20.64 -20.55 -31.64
C ASP A 9 -20.36 -19.82 -30.32
N LEU A 10 -19.11 -19.39 -30.09
CA LEU A 10 -18.75 -18.62 -28.89
C LEU A 10 -19.55 -17.32 -28.77
N LEU A 11 -19.68 -16.57 -29.87
CA LEU A 11 -20.46 -15.33 -29.92
C LEU A 11 -21.96 -15.58 -29.72
N ARG A 12 -22.47 -16.68 -30.27
CA ARG A 12 -23.88 -17.07 -30.10
C ARG A 12 -24.19 -17.42 -28.65
N ASP A 13 -23.30 -18.15 -27.99
CA ASP A 13 -23.43 -18.52 -26.58
C ASP A 13 -23.32 -17.32 -25.64
N LEU A 14 -22.36 -16.42 -25.90
CA LEU A 14 -22.23 -15.14 -25.17
C LEU A 14 -23.51 -14.31 -25.28
N ARG A 15 -24.06 -14.16 -26.49
CA ARG A 15 -25.30 -13.43 -26.74
C ARG A 15 -26.50 -14.08 -26.06
N LEU A 16 -26.56 -15.41 -26.07
CA LEU A 16 -27.62 -16.18 -25.42
C LEU A 16 -27.55 -16.01 -23.89
N GLY A 17 -26.35 -16.08 -23.31
CA GLY A 17 -26.08 -15.84 -21.89
C GLY A 17 -26.45 -14.43 -21.47
N LEU A 18 -26.03 -13.42 -22.24
CA LEU A 18 -26.36 -12.02 -21.96
C LEU A 18 -27.88 -11.76 -22.01
N ARG A 19 -28.59 -12.40 -22.95
CA ARG A 19 -30.06 -12.31 -23.03
C ARG A 19 -30.74 -12.96 -21.83
N ARG A 20 -30.20 -14.07 -21.32
CA ARG A 20 -30.70 -14.71 -20.09
C ARG A 20 -30.47 -13.82 -18.87
N LEU A 21 -29.30 -13.20 -18.76
CA LEU A 21 -28.97 -12.27 -17.67
C LEU A 21 -29.91 -11.05 -17.65
N ARG A 22 -30.22 -10.48 -18.84
CA ARG A 22 -31.20 -9.38 -18.97
C ARG A 22 -32.64 -9.78 -18.65
N ARG A 23 -33.00 -11.06 -18.76
CA ARG A 23 -34.32 -11.58 -18.37
C ARG A 23 -34.43 -11.85 -16.87
N ALA A 24 -33.31 -11.95 -16.15
CA ALA A 24 -33.24 -12.15 -14.70
C ALA A 24 -32.50 -10.99 -14.02
N PRO A 25 -33.09 -9.77 -13.99
CA PRO A 25 -32.40 -8.53 -13.62
C PRO A 25 -31.84 -8.54 -12.19
N VAL A 26 -32.53 -9.19 -11.24
CA VAL A 26 -32.07 -9.28 -9.85
C VAL A 26 -30.79 -10.11 -9.74
N PHE A 27 -30.77 -11.29 -10.37
CA PHE A 27 -29.58 -12.14 -10.40
C PHE A 27 -28.42 -11.44 -11.10
N GLY A 28 -28.68 -10.79 -12.24
CA GLY A 28 -27.67 -9.99 -12.93
C GLY A 28 -27.09 -8.87 -12.08
N ALA A 29 -27.93 -8.15 -11.35
CA ALA A 29 -27.49 -7.08 -10.45
C ALA A 29 -26.59 -7.62 -9.33
N VAL A 30 -26.97 -8.71 -8.67
CA VAL A 30 -26.17 -9.33 -7.60
C VAL A 30 -24.81 -9.80 -8.14
N VAL A 31 -24.80 -10.47 -9.30
CA VAL A 31 -23.55 -10.93 -9.94
C VAL A 31 -22.63 -9.74 -10.24
N VAL A 32 -23.15 -8.68 -10.87
CA VAL A 32 -22.37 -7.48 -11.20
C VAL A 32 -21.84 -6.80 -9.94
N LEU A 33 -22.66 -6.68 -8.89
CA LEU A 33 -22.26 -6.06 -7.63
C LEU A 33 -21.12 -6.84 -6.96
N THR A 34 -21.28 -8.16 -6.84
CA THR A 34 -20.27 -9.04 -6.23
C THR A 34 -18.97 -9.01 -7.01
N LEU A 35 -19.04 -9.08 -8.35
CA LEU A 35 -17.86 -9.00 -9.20
C LEU A 35 -17.18 -7.64 -9.09
N GLY A 36 -17.97 -6.56 -9.09
CA GLY A 36 -17.49 -5.19 -8.95
C GLY A 36 -16.80 -4.95 -7.60
N ILE A 37 -17.38 -5.46 -6.51
CA ILE A 37 -16.77 -5.37 -5.17
C ILE A 37 -15.46 -6.15 -5.13
N GLY A 38 -15.43 -7.39 -5.63
CA GLY A 38 -14.20 -8.20 -5.63
C GLY A 38 -13.06 -7.57 -6.44
N ILE A 39 -13.38 -7.05 -7.62
CA ILE A 39 -12.40 -6.34 -8.47
C ILE A 39 -11.96 -5.04 -7.79
N GLY A 40 -12.91 -4.22 -7.34
CA GLY A 40 -12.65 -2.93 -6.71
C GLY A 40 -11.85 -3.04 -5.42
N ALA A 41 -12.14 -4.04 -4.58
CA ALA A 41 -11.39 -4.30 -3.34
C ALA A 41 -9.92 -4.62 -3.64
N ASN A 42 -9.66 -5.51 -4.61
CA ASN A 42 -8.29 -5.85 -5.01
C ASN A 42 -7.55 -4.63 -5.58
N THR A 43 -8.21 -3.85 -6.44
CA THR A 43 -7.63 -2.61 -6.99
C THR A 43 -7.38 -1.56 -5.91
N ALA A 44 -8.28 -1.40 -4.95
CA ALA A 44 -8.15 -0.44 -3.85
C ALA A 44 -6.97 -0.79 -2.94
N ILE A 45 -6.83 -2.07 -2.57
CA ILE A 45 -5.68 -2.54 -1.77
C ILE A 45 -4.38 -2.27 -2.53
N PHE A 46 -4.29 -2.63 -3.81
CA PHE A 46 -3.08 -2.41 -4.59
C PHE A 46 -2.76 -0.93 -4.77
N SER A 47 -3.78 -0.08 -4.97
CA SER A 47 -3.61 1.36 -5.10
C SER A 47 -3.16 2.01 -3.79
N LEU A 48 -3.71 1.56 -2.66
CA LEU A 48 -3.31 2.01 -1.33
C LEU A 48 -1.86 1.61 -1.02
N VAL A 49 -1.52 0.34 -1.26
CA VAL A 49 -0.14 -0.16 -1.09
C VAL A 49 0.80 0.61 -2.01
N LYS A 50 0.41 0.88 -3.25
CA LYS A 50 1.24 1.68 -4.15
C LYS A 50 1.41 3.10 -3.64
N GLY A 51 0.35 3.77 -3.21
CA GLY A 51 0.42 5.17 -2.74
C GLY A 51 1.16 5.35 -1.41
N ILE A 52 1.17 4.34 -0.53
CA ILE A 52 1.83 4.41 0.78
C ILE A 52 3.25 3.83 0.74
N LEU A 53 3.44 2.75 -0.02
CA LEU A 53 4.68 1.96 0.00
C LEU A 53 5.59 2.21 -1.21
N LEU A 54 5.03 2.65 -2.34
CA LEU A 54 5.77 2.77 -3.62
C LEU A 54 5.90 4.20 -4.14
N ASP A 55 4.91 5.07 -3.89
CA ASP A 55 5.14 6.51 -4.02
C ASP A 55 5.88 6.98 -2.76
N PRO A 56 7.10 7.53 -2.91
CA PRO A 56 7.85 8.02 -1.77
C PRO A 56 7.00 9.09 -1.08
N LEU A 57 6.94 9.02 0.26
CA LEU A 57 6.29 10.02 1.11
C LEU A 57 6.62 11.42 0.57
N PRO A 58 5.67 12.36 0.56
CA PRO A 58 5.87 13.73 0.06
C PRO A 58 6.78 14.51 1.01
N TYR A 59 8.03 14.09 1.10
CA TYR A 59 9.13 14.86 1.63
C TYR A 59 9.71 15.63 0.45
N ASP A 60 9.73 16.94 0.56
CA ASP A 60 10.50 17.79 -0.34
C ASP A 60 11.96 17.34 -0.24
N GLU A 61 12.60 17.08 -1.39
CA GLU A 61 14.02 16.69 -1.50
C GLU A 61 14.39 15.32 -0.86
N PRO A 62 13.83 14.19 -1.37
CA PRO A 62 14.05 12.85 -0.81
C PRO A 62 15.52 12.40 -0.79
N GLU A 63 16.38 13.01 -1.61
CA GLU A 63 17.84 12.80 -1.62
C GLU A 63 18.57 13.29 -0.35
N GLN A 64 17.94 14.13 0.47
CA GLN A 64 18.53 14.67 1.70
C GLN A 64 18.14 13.87 2.95
N LEU A 65 17.31 12.83 2.80
CA LEU A 65 16.92 11.94 3.89
C LEU A 65 18.09 11.01 4.27
N VAL A 66 18.67 11.23 5.45
CA VAL A 66 19.73 10.38 6.01
C VAL A 66 19.23 9.68 7.26
N ALA A 67 19.32 8.36 7.30
CA ALA A 67 18.99 7.57 8.49
C ALA A 67 20.22 7.41 9.39
N VAL A 68 20.10 7.83 10.65
CA VAL A 68 21.17 7.72 11.66
C VAL A 68 20.86 6.55 12.61
N TYR A 69 21.78 5.60 12.70
CA TYR A 69 21.66 4.43 13.59
C TYR A 69 22.82 4.42 14.59
N ALA A 70 22.54 4.00 15.83
CA ALA A 70 23.61 3.64 16.77
C ALA A 70 24.07 2.21 16.50
N SER A 71 25.39 2.03 16.41
CA SER A 71 26.06 0.73 16.37
C SER A 71 27.04 0.66 17.53
N ALA A 72 27.10 -0.49 18.22
CA ALA A 72 28.14 -0.76 19.21
C ALA A 72 29.11 -1.81 18.66
N PRO A 73 30.34 -1.39 18.27
CA PRO A 73 31.38 -2.33 17.87
C PRO A 73 31.75 -3.21 19.08
N GLY A 74 31.27 -4.45 19.09
CA GLY A 74 31.55 -5.42 20.16
C GLY A 74 30.37 -6.30 20.56
N THR A 75 29.12 -5.87 20.31
CA THR A 75 27.92 -6.69 20.58
C THR A 75 27.44 -7.46 19.35
N GLY A 76 27.99 -7.16 18.17
CA GLY A 76 27.53 -7.72 16.89
C GLY A 76 26.20 -7.11 16.42
N GLU A 77 25.72 -6.07 17.10
CA GLU A 77 24.42 -5.46 16.86
C GLU A 77 24.60 -4.13 16.09
N GLU A 78 24.06 -4.10 14.87
CA GLU A 78 24.26 -3.00 13.91
C GLU A 78 23.28 -1.85 14.12
N ILE A 79 22.14 -2.12 14.78
CA ILE A 79 21.07 -1.15 15.06
C ILE A 79 20.64 -1.32 16.52
N LEU A 80 21.11 -0.42 17.38
CA LEU A 80 20.70 -0.38 18.77
C LEU A 80 19.45 0.49 18.94
N PRO A 81 18.49 0.10 19.80
CA PRO A 81 17.38 0.97 20.18
C PRO A 81 17.94 2.22 20.89
N GLN A 82 17.77 3.38 20.25
CA GLN A 82 18.18 4.67 20.78
C GLN A 82 17.25 5.06 21.93
N SER A 83 17.81 5.39 23.10
CA SER A 83 17.01 5.96 24.19
C SER A 83 16.61 7.40 23.86
N ALA A 84 15.45 7.86 24.33
CA ALA A 84 14.97 9.24 24.12
C ALA A 84 15.98 10.31 24.58
N ALA A 85 16.92 9.96 25.49
CA ALA A 85 17.98 10.86 25.92
C ALA A 85 19.00 11.20 24.81
N VAL A 86 19.23 10.29 23.85
CA VAL A 86 20.17 10.54 22.74
C VAL A 86 19.61 11.56 21.74
N HIS A 87 18.28 11.69 21.66
CA HIS A 87 17.60 12.67 20.82
C HIS A 87 18.03 14.11 21.13
N PHE A 88 18.06 14.47 22.42
CA PHE A 88 18.40 15.83 22.84
C PHE A 88 19.86 16.18 22.54
N THR A 89 20.76 15.20 22.45
CA THR A 89 22.14 15.41 22.02
C THR A 89 22.24 15.67 20.52
N TYR A 90 21.46 14.98 19.69
CA TYR A 90 21.44 15.24 18.25
C TYR A 90 20.87 16.62 17.91
N GLU A 91 19.82 17.07 18.60
CA GLU A 91 19.28 18.43 18.38
C GLU A 91 20.26 19.54 18.77
N ASP A 92 21.09 19.32 19.81
CA ASP A 92 22.05 20.32 20.30
C ASP A 92 23.34 20.37 19.44
N GLU A 93 23.73 19.26 18.81
CA GLU A 93 24.98 19.14 18.04
C GLU A 93 24.82 19.12 16.51
N ALA A 94 23.63 18.88 15.97
CA ALA A 94 23.40 18.80 14.53
C ALA A 94 23.49 20.18 13.85
N ARG A 95 24.71 20.59 13.50
CA ARG A 95 24.97 21.85 12.78
C ARG A 95 24.78 21.77 11.26
N LEU A 96 24.55 20.57 10.72
CA LEU A 96 24.46 20.30 9.28
C LEU A 96 23.10 19.73 8.86
N LEU A 97 22.21 19.42 9.82
CA LEU A 97 20.88 18.89 9.56
C LEU A 97 19.86 19.99 9.86
N GLU A 98 18.92 20.21 8.96
CA GLU A 98 17.86 21.20 9.14
C GLU A 98 16.82 20.76 10.18
N SER A 99 16.55 19.45 10.27
CA SER A 99 15.66 18.85 11.28
C SER A 99 16.01 17.38 11.53
N VAL A 100 15.70 16.88 12.74
CA VAL A 100 15.92 15.48 13.14
C VAL A 100 14.58 14.90 13.62
N GLY A 101 14.13 13.82 12.97
CA GLY A 101 12.91 13.10 13.33
C GLY A 101 13.20 11.68 13.81
N LEU A 102 12.49 11.22 14.85
CA LEU A 102 12.51 9.82 15.28
C LEU A 102 11.37 9.06 14.60
N TRP A 103 11.71 7.94 13.98
CA TRP A 103 10.72 6.94 13.58
C TRP A 103 10.94 5.66 14.36
N ASN A 104 9.87 5.12 14.95
CA ASN A 104 9.89 3.76 15.50
C ASN A 104 9.15 2.84 14.54
N ARG A 105 9.75 1.69 14.23
CA ARG A 105 9.15 0.67 13.36
C ARG A 105 7.89 0.03 14.00
N PHE A 106 7.66 0.20 15.31
CA PHE A 106 6.58 -0.48 16.04
C PHE A 106 5.89 0.26 17.21
N ASP A 107 5.75 1.60 17.21
CA ASP A 107 4.94 2.26 18.25
C ASP A 107 3.67 2.91 17.70
N VAL A 108 2.55 2.26 17.99
CA VAL A 108 1.23 2.90 18.07
C VAL A 108 1.08 3.38 19.52
N THR A 109 1.41 4.64 19.80
CA THR A 109 1.07 5.26 21.08
C THR A 109 -0.31 5.92 20.94
N VAL A 110 -1.37 5.13 21.20
CA VAL A 110 -2.68 5.70 21.55
C VAL A 110 -2.61 6.11 23.02
N LEU A 111 -2.08 7.30 23.27
CA LEU A 111 -2.35 8.03 24.51
C LEU A 111 -2.69 9.46 24.11
N GLY A 112 -3.93 9.64 23.66
CA GLY A 112 -4.67 10.81 24.08
C GLY A 112 -5.18 10.61 25.51
N LEU A 113 -5.57 11.73 26.13
CA LEU A 113 -6.07 11.94 27.50
C LEU A 113 -4.91 12.22 28.48
N ASP A 114 -4.61 13.46 28.87
CA ASP A 114 -5.42 14.69 28.95
C ASP A 114 -4.69 15.95 28.46
#